data_AF-A0A6G0UCB3-F1
#
_entry.id   AF-A0A6G0UCB3-F1
#
_cell.length_a   1.000
_cell.length_b   1.000
_cell.length_c   1.000
_cell.angle_alpha   90.00
_cell.angle_beta   90.00
_cell.angle_gamma   90.00
#
_symmetry.space_group_name_H-M   'P 1'
#
loop_
_entity.id
_entity.type
_entity.pdbx_description
1 polymer ?
#
loop_
_entity_poly.entity_id
_entity_poly.type
_entity_poly.pdbx_seq_one_letter_code
_entity_poly.pdbx_strand_id
1 'polypeptide(L)' 'MSEEIAAVVVDNGSGMCKAGFAGDDAPRA' A
#
# COMPACT_ATOMS: atom_id res chain seq x y z
N MET A 1 14.93 -11.34 -16.41
CA MET A 1 14.70 -10.41 -15.29
C MET A 1 13.24 -10.58 -14.92
N SER A 2 12.94 -11.27 -13.82
CA SER A 2 11.57 -11.28 -13.32
C SER A 2 11.30 -9.89 -12.78
N GLU A 3 10.39 -9.13 -13.41
CA GLU A 3 9.94 -7.88 -12.84
C GLU A 3 9.25 -8.20 -11.51
N GLU A 4 9.84 -7.76 -10.41
CA GLU A 4 9.26 -7.91 -9.08
C GLU A 4 8.04 -7.00 -9.00
N ILE A 5 6.85 -7.57 -9.19
CA ILE A 5 5.59 -6.82 -9.08
C ILE A 5 5.30 -6.59 -7.60
N ALA A 6 5.54 -5.37 -7.14
CA ALA A 6 5.13 -4.92 -5.82
C ALA A 6 3.64 -4.54 -5.84
N ALA A 7 2.84 -5.18 -4.99
CA ALA A 7 1.43 -4.86 -4.84
C ALA A 7 1.25 -3.59 -3.99
N VAL A 8 0.37 -2.68 -4.42
CA VAL A 8 -0.01 -1.48 -3.66
C VAL A 8 -1.41 -1.68 -3.09
N VAL A 9 -1.56 -1.39 -1.80
CA VAL A 9 -2.83 -1.39 -1.08
C VAL A 9 -3.34 0.04 -0.96
N VAL A 10 -4.61 0.26 -1.30
CA VAL A 10 -5.25 1.57 -1.20
C VAL A 10 -6.49 1.45 -0.32
N ASP A 11 -6.52 2.22 0.77
CA ASP A 11 -7.72 2.45 1.58
C ASP A 11 -8.34 3.78 1.16
N ASN A 12 -9.58 3.72 0.65
CA ASN A 12 -10.32 4.87 0.16
C ASN A 12 -11.42 5.25 1.15
N GLY A 13 -11.01 5.79 2.29
CA GLY A 13 -11.91 6.40 3.25
C GLY A 13 -12.36 7.78 2.77
N SER A 14 -13.63 8.13 3.01
CA SER A 14 -14.19 9.44 2.63
C SER A 14 -13.55 10.63 3.36
N GLY A 15 -12.82 10.40 4.45
CA GLY A 15 -12.06 11.44 5.17
C GLY A 15 -10.56 11.47 4.83
N MET A 16 -9.99 10.35 4.40
CA MET A 16 -8.57 10.23 4.05
C MET A 16 -8.34 8.99 3.20
N CYS A 17 -7.64 9.17 2.08
CA CYS A 17 -7.07 8.06 1.32
C CYS A 17 -5.68 7.71 1.87
N LYS A 18 -5.40 6.41 2.02
CA LYS A 18 -4.09 5.89 2.42
C LYS A 18 -3.59 4.90 1.38
N ALA A 19 -2.27 4.88 1.15
CA ALA A 19 -1.63 3.95 0.22
C ALA A 19 -0.32 3.41 0.81
N GLY A 20 0.00 2.14 0.54
CA GLY A 20 1.24 1.50 0.97
C GLY A 20 1.53 0.22 0.19
N PHE A 21 2.75 -0.31 0.28
CA PHE A 21 3.09 -1.58 -0.34
C PHE A 21 2.62 -2.76 0.51
N ALA A 22 2.14 -3.83 -0.13
CA ALA A 22 1.75 -5.04 0.58
C ALA A 22 2.97 -5.69 1.25
N GLY A 23 2.86 -6.01 2.54
CA GLY A 23 3.94 -6.64 3.31
C GLY A 23 4.89 -5.68 4.03
N ASP A 24 4.76 -4.36 3.83
CA ASP A 24 5.35 -3.40 4.77
C ASP A 24 4.68 -3.55 6.14
N ASP A 25 5.47 -3.70 7.20
CA ASP A 25 4.98 -3.83 8.58
C ASP A 25 4.23 -2.54 9.02
N ALA A 26 2.90 -2.61 8.96
CA ALA A 26 1.91 -1.63 9.46
C ALA A 26 1.96 -0.22 8.82
N PRO A 27 0.83 0.53 8.80
CA PRO A 27 0.83 1.87 8.24
C PRO A 27 1.76 2.76 9.08
N ARG A 28 2.83 3.28 8.48
CA ARG A 28 3.59 4.38 9.07
C ARG A 28 2.63 5.56 9.17
N ALA A 29 2.27 5.91 10.41
CA ALA A 29 1.36 6.99 10.75
C ALA A 29 1.88 8.35 10.31
#